data_AF-F7P1G8-F1
#
_entry.id   AF-F7P1G8-F1
#
_cell.length_a   1.000
_cell.length_b   1.000
_cell.length_c   1.000
_cell.angle_alpha   90.00
_cell.angle_beta   90.00
_cell.angle_gamma   90.00
#
_symmetry.space_group_name_H-M   'P 1'
#
loop_
_entity.id
_entity.type
_entity.pdbx_description
1 polymer ?
#
loop_
_entity_poly.entity_id
_entity_poly.type
_entity_poly.pdbx_seq_one_letter_code
_entity_poly.pdbx_strand_id
1 'polypeptide(L)'
;MNKNAMISAIRQVLQKELQCQYLDRFNAEARLNEDLYLDSVLLMQLLLHLELSLGIAVPDSALNKEDLATVDSLAQFLLGQSTQAQPVGNASVEPQQEFDDIKVHCFVSCLCQIIKADERVDHRPFYFGVWDAEVLIDEQSRLTYHAPTLNHDFFRTWFQRIYGVAVNPWYRPDLSKAQNLDIMQSLLRQKSTTQQLMVMLDMYLLPERENKFNQNPFPHYVMLAETDDPLQWFMYDPDFRWEGVQPKEQVLEAVASEAVAGGYLFDSKQIKPSENQVIADYFLACIQRHSNPMTARVRQVVQRHEAQSADGPDITHLGAALHHLPVLAIRKYAYEHGFAFFWLDIGFPEPEFEVWCEVIEDLVSSYKKIQYRAMKLSTGQFSATEQTALFAQIYQLLDEQDAREFRIKARLYQVFEQWRDKHKLRSVAPLANKAELSL
;
A
#
# COMPACT_ATOMS: atom_id res chain seq x y z
N MET A 1 -33.05 13.68 10.10
CA MET A 1 -33.13 12.23 9.83
C MET A 1 -32.84 11.46 11.11
N ASN A 2 -33.42 10.29 11.36
CA ASN A 2 -33.10 9.46 12.55
C ASN A 2 -32.14 8.31 12.19
N LYS A 3 -31.62 7.61 13.21
CA LYS A 3 -30.61 6.55 13.04
C LYS A 3 -31.06 5.40 12.15
N ASN A 4 -32.27 4.89 12.35
CA ASN A 4 -32.81 3.79 11.54
C ASN A 4 -32.99 4.19 10.07
N ALA A 5 -33.39 5.45 9.81
CA ALA A 5 -33.49 5.97 8.45
C ALA A 5 -32.11 6.07 7.79
N MET A 6 -31.07 6.49 8.53
CA MET A 6 -29.69 6.52 8.03
C MET A 6 -29.17 5.12 7.70
N ILE A 7 -29.36 4.15 8.61
CA ILE A 7 -28.98 2.75 8.38
C ILE A 7 -29.72 2.17 7.15
N SER A 8 -30.99 2.52 6.97
CA SER A 8 -31.75 2.11 5.80
C SER A 8 -31.21 2.73 4.50
N ALA A 9 -30.79 3.99 4.54
CA ALA A 9 -30.14 4.65 3.40
C ALA A 9 -28.79 4.00 3.06
N ILE A 10 -27.96 3.69 4.07
CA ILE A 10 -26.70 2.94 3.90
C ILE A 10 -26.98 1.59 3.22
N ARG A 11 -27.96 0.82 3.72
CA ARG A 11 -28.35 -0.46 3.12
C ARG A 11 -28.78 -0.29 1.66
N GLN A 12 -29.55 0.75 1.36
CA GLN A 12 -30.06 1.01 0.02
C GLN A 12 -28.93 1.34 -0.96
N VAL A 13 -27.96 2.17 -0.56
CA VAL A 13 -26.78 2.48 -1.39
C VAL A 13 -25.94 1.23 -1.62
N LEU A 14 -25.67 0.44 -0.56
CA LEU A 14 -24.94 -0.81 -0.68
C LEU A 14 -25.61 -1.79 -1.65
N GLN A 15 -26.95 -1.84 -1.66
CA GLN A 15 -27.70 -2.73 -2.54
C GLN A 15 -27.78 -2.25 -3.97
N LYS A 16 -28.11 -0.97 -4.19
CA LYS A 16 -28.45 -0.46 -5.52
C LYS A 16 -27.26 0.06 -6.29
N GLU A 17 -26.38 0.78 -5.59
CA GLU A 17 -25.26 1.49 -6.21
C GLU A 17 -24.00 0.63 -6.21
N LEU A 18 -23.66 0.03 -5.05
CA LEU A 18 -22.43 -0.75 -4.88
C LEU A 18 -22.60 -2.25 -5.15
N GLN A 19 -23.83 -2.73 -5.28
CA GLN A 19 -24.14 -4.14 -5.52
C GLN A 19 -23.42 -5.10 -4.55
N CYS A 20 -23.36 -4.72 -3.26
CA CYS A 20 -22.66 -5.46 -2.22
C CYS A 20 -23.19 -6.91 -2.12
N GLN A 21 -22.29 -7.88 -2.26
CA GLN A 21 -22.63 -9.30 -2.29
C GLN A 21 -23.00 -9.87 -0.90
N TYR A 22 -22.51 -9.24 0.17
CA TYR A 22 -22.63 -9.73 1.55
C TYR A 22 -23.74 -9.04 2.34
N LEU A 23 -24.80 -8.61 1.65
CA LEU A 23 -25.94 -7.92 2.27
C LEU A 23 -26.78 -8.79 3.21
N ASP A 24 -26.62 -10.11 3.13
CA ASP A 24 -27.17 -11.08 4.08
C ASP A 24 -26.58 -10.88 5.48
N ARG A 25 -25.33 -10.40 5.59
CA ARG A 25 -24.64 -10.09 6.84
C ARG A 25 -24.94 -8.70 7.38
N PHE A 26 -25.68 -7.87 6.63
CA PHE A 26 -25.94 -6.48 7.01
C PHE A 26 -26.83 -6.36 8.26
N ASN A 27 -26.27 -5.77 9.31
CA ASN A 27 -26.93 -5.34 10.54
C ASN A 27 -26.20 -4.10 11.10
N ALA A 28 -26.65 -3.53 12.22
CA ALA A 28 -26.05 -2.30 12.76
C ALA A 28 -24.60 -2.55 13.24
N GLU A 29 -24.36 -3.71 13.85
CA GLU A 29 -23.08 -4.12 14.41
C GLU A 29 -22.10 -4.64 13.33
N ALA A 30 -22.59 -4.89 12.11
CA ALA A 30 -21.79 -5.39 11.01
C ALA A 30 -20.61 -4.46 10.74
N ARG A 31 -19.41 -5.04 10.75
CA ARG A 31 -18.16 -4.36 10.46
C ARG A 31 -18.07 -4.11 8.96
N LEU A 32 -17.82 -2.87 8.57
CA LEU A 32 -17.84 -2.44 7.18
C LEU A 32 -16.80 -3.19 6.35
N ASN A 33 -15.58 -3.37 6.88
CA ASN A 33 -14.53 -4.08 6.18
C ASN A 33 -14.67 -5.60 6.30
N GLU A 34 -14.86 -6.14 7.50
CA GLU A 34 -14.76 -7.58 7.73
C GLU A 34 -16.03 -8.36 7.40
N ASP A 35 -17.19 -7.79 7.70
CA ASP A 35 -18.46 -8.50 7.52
C ASP A 35 -19.09 -8.16 6.16
N LEU A 36 -18.85 -6.93 5.67
CA LEU A 36 -19.41 -6.41 4.41
C LEU A 36 -18.37 -6.26 3.28
N TYR A 37 -17.08 -6.55 3.53
CA TYR A 37 -16.00 -6.54 2.54
C TYR A 37 -15.84 -5.19 1.82
N LEU A 38 -16.15 -4.10 2.53
CA LEU A 38 -15.94 -2.74 2.03
C LEU A 38 -14.50 -2.32 2.32
N ASP A 39 -13.68 -2.31 1.27
CA ASP A 39 -12.37 -1.68 1.34
C ASP A 39 -12.47 -0.15 1.40
N SER A 40 -11.32 0.52 1.54
CA SER A 40 -11.28 1.98 1.62
C SER A 40 -11.90 2.69 0.41
N VAL A 41 -11.82 2.11 -0.79
CA VAL A 41 -12.38 2.71 -2.01
C VAL A 41 -13.88 2.52 -2.05
N LEU A 42 -14.39 1.32 -1.72
CA LEU A 42 -15.82 1.05 -1.59
C LEU A 42 -16.45 1.92 -0.50
N LEU A 43 -15.74 2.15 0.62
CA LEU A 43 -16.19 3.08 1.66
C LEU A 43 -16.26 4.52 1.13
N MET A 44 -15.28 4.98 0.36
CA MET A 44 -15.34 6.31 -0.28
C MET A 44 -16.50 6.41 -1.28
N GLN A 45 -16.79 5.35 -2.04
CA GLN A 45 -17.92 5.31 -2.96
C GLN A 45 -19.24 5.35 -2.18
N LEU A 46 -19.37 4.60 -1.08
CA LEU A 46 -20.52 4.64 -0.18
C LEU A 46 -20.75 6.06 0.34
N LEU A 47 -19.71 6.71 0.87
CA LEU A 47 -19.78 8.09 1.37
C LEU A 47 -20.20 9.08 0.28
N LEU A 48 -19.68 8.94 -0.94
CA LEU A 48 -20.04 9.76 -2.09
C LEU A 48 -21.52 9.61 -2.47
N HIS A 49 -22.00 8.37 -2.61
CA HIS A 49 -23.40 8.12 -2.95
C HIS A 49 -24.35 8.61 -1.84
N LEU A 50 -23.96 8.50 -0.58
CA LEU A 50 -24.72 9.06 0.54
C LEU A 50 -24.72 10.60 0.52
N GLU A 51 -23.59 11.24 0.23
CA GLU A 51 -23.52 12.70 0.04
C GLU A 51 -24.48 13.17 -1.05
N LEU A 52 -24.45 12.53 -2.22
CA LEU A 52 -25.28 12.93 -3.37
C LEU A 52 -26.77 12.63 -3.17
N SER A 53 -27.10 11.46 -2.60
CA SER A 53 -28.50 11.05 -2.42
C SER A 53 -29.19 11.76 -1.26
N LEU A 54 -28.44 12.15 -0.22
CA LEU A 54 -28.98 12.76 1.00
C LEU A 54 -28.67 14.26 1.10
N GLY A 55 -27.81 14.81 0.24
CA GLY A 55 -27.36 16.21 0.31
C GLY A 55 -26.49 16.52 1.53
N ILE A 56 -25.80 15.53 2.08
CA ILE A 56 -24.97 15.67 3.29
C ILE A 56 -23.53 15.95 2.88
N ALA A 57 -22.90 16.99 3.44
CA ALA A 57 -21.48 17.24 3.23
C ALA A 57 -20.63 16.24 4.05
N VAL A 58 -19.79 15.44 3.38
CA VAL A 58 -18.84 14.56 4.04
C VAL A 58 -17.51 15.31 4.22
N PRO A 59 -17.05 15.58 5.46
CA PRO A 59 -15.78 16.27 5.67
C PRO A 59 -14.59 15.34 5.43
N ASP A 60 -13.43 15.92 5.07
CA ASP A 60 -12.20 15.16 4.81
C ASP A 60 -11.78 14.27 5.99
N SER A 61 -12.09 14.66 7.22
CA SER A 61 -11.81 13.84 8.42
C SER A 61 -12.51 12.49 8.39
N ALA A 62 -13.61 12.34 7.65
CA ALA A 62 -14.34 11.07 7.50
C ALA A 62 -13.51 10.01 6.75
N LEU A 63 -12.66 10.44 5.81
CA LEU A 63 -11.89 9.55 4.92
C LEU A 63 -10.78 8.80 5.65
N ASN A 64 -10.42 9.28 6.85
CA ASN A 64 -9.29 8.80 7.64
C ASN A 64 -9.72 8.16 8.97
N LYS A 65 -11.01 8.14 9.29
CA LYS A 65 -11.48 7.59 10.57
C LYS A 65 -11.53 6.07 10.52
N GLU A 66 -10.60 5.43 11.20
CA GLU A 66 -10.69 4.02 11.57
C GLU A 66 -11.93 3.73 12.44
N ASP A 67 -12.44 4.75 13.14
CA ASP A 67 -13.68 4.71 13.93
C ASP A 67 -14.96 4.46 13.11
N LEU A 68 -14.90 4.44 11.77
CA LEU A 68 -16.01 3.99 10.91
C LEU A 68 -16.02 2.46 10.79
N ALA A 69 -15.87 1.76 11.91
CA ALA A 69 -15.71 0.31 11.92
C ALA A 69 -16.99 -0.43 11.55
N THR A 70 -18.17 0.07 11.96
CA THR A 70 -19.47 -0.59 11.80
C THR A 70 -20.51 0.27 11.08
N VAL A 71 -21.57 -0.35 10.58
CA VAL A 71 -22.74 0.35 10.02
C VAL A 71 -23.30 1.37 11.01
N ASP A 72 -23.36 1.02 12.29
CA ASP A 72 -23.85 1.89 13.37
C ASP A 72 -22.99 3.15 13.57
N SER A 73 -21.67 2.95 13.64
CA SER A 73 -20.70 4.05 13.80
C SER A 73 -20.73 5.02 12.61
N LEU A 74 -20.89 4.50 11.39
CA LEU A 74 -21.06 5.30 10.18
C LEU A 74 -22.37 6.09 10.21
N ALA A 75 -23.47 5.45 10.57
CA ALA A 75 -24.76 6.12 10.67
C ALA A 75 -24.72 7.26 11.71
N GLN A 76 -24.10 7.02 12.86
CA GLN A 76 -23.95 8.02 13.91
C GLN A 76 -23.06 9.19 13.45
N PHE A 77 -21.96 8.90 12.77
CA PHE A 77 -21.09 9.93 12.19
C PHE A 77 -21.85 10.83 11.21
N LEU A 78 -22.58 10.26 10.25
CA LEU A 78 -23.31 11.01 9.23
C LEU A 78 -24.46 11.84 9.83
N LEU A 79 -25.10 11.36 10.90
CA LEU A 79 -26.09 12.13 11.66
C LEU A 79 -25.44 13.27 12.43
N GLY A 80 -24.26 13.05 13.02
CA GLY A 80 -23.47 14.10 13.65
C GLY A 80 -23.10 15.23 12.70
N GLN A 81 -22.87 14.93 11.42
CA GLN A 81 -22.67 15.97 10.40
C GLN A 81 -23.97 16.70 9.99
N SER A 82 -25.13 16.09 10.22
CA SER A 82 -26.43 16.73 10.03
C SER A 82 -26.85 17.63 11.21
N THR A 83 -26.13 17.57 12.34
CA THR A 83 -26.38 18.34 13.57
C THR A 83 -25.05 18.68 14.25
N GLN A 84 -24.42 19.81 13.93
CA GLN A 84 -23.25 20.33 14.68
C GLN A 84 -23.62 20.52 16.18
N ALA A 85 -22.81 20.24 17.21
CA ALA A 85 -21.43 19.77 17.39
C ALA A 85 -21.26 19.25 18.85
N GLN A 86 -20.27 18.40 19.14
CA GLN A 86 -19.37 18.50 20.33
C GLN A 86 -18.24 17.44 20.29
N PRO A 87 -17.05 17.73 20.87
CA PRO A 87 -15.88 16.83 20.83
C PRO A 87 -15.81 15.92 22.07
N VAL A 88 -15.30 14.70 21.92
CA VAL A 88 -14.98 13.78 23.02
C VAL A 88 -13.46 13.58 23.05
N GLY A 89 -12.89 13.70 24.25
CA GLY A 89 -11.46 13.67 24.52
C GLY A 89 -10.86 12.26 24.57
N ASN A 90 -9.56 12.20 24.31
CA ASN A 90 -8.76 10.98 24.32
C ASN A 90 -8.24 10.66 25.72
N ALA A 91 -8.31 9.40 26.10
CA ALA A 91 -7.54 8.83 27.21
C ALA A 91 -6.35 8.08 26.62
N SER A 92 -5.17 8.42 27.11
CA SER A 92 -3.87 7.83 26.78
C SER A 92 -3.69 6.48 27.47
N VAL A 93 -3.26 5.47 26.71
CA VAL A 93 -2.67 4.23 27.22
C VAL A 93 -1.23 4.20 26.72
N GLU A 94 -0.27 3.98 27.62
CA GLU A 94 1.16 3.83 27.30
C GLU A 94 1.39 2.58 26.43
N PRO A 95 2.12 2.67 25.31
CA PRO A 95 2.56 1.48 24.58
C PRO A 95 3.92 0.99 25.10
N GLN A 96 4.01 -0.32 25.34
CA GLN A 96 5.28 -1.04 25.30
C GLN A 96 5.85 -0.97 23.88
N GLN A 97 7.15 -0.72 23.76
CA GLN A 97 7.87 -0.50 22.50
C GLN A 97 7.77 -1.70 21.55
N GLU A 98 6.85 -1.61 20.60
CA GLU A 98 6.82 -2.38 19.38
C GLU A 98 6.55 -1.37 18.25
N PHE A 99 7.55 -1.08 17.41
CA PHE A 99 7.33 -0.24 16.24
C PHE A 99 6.37 -1.01 15.33
N ASP A 100 5.16 -0.47 15.15
CA ASP A 100 4.15 -1.10 14.31
C ASP A 100 4.70 -1.28 12.88
N ASP A 101 4.89 -2.53 12.47
CA ASP A 101 5.41 -2.93 11.15
C ASP A 101 4.44 -2.54 10.03
N ILE A 102 4.71 -1.43 9.34
CA ILE A 102 3.74 -0.81 8.44
C ILE A 102 3.62 -1.62 7.15
N LYS A 103 2.41 -1.71 6.58
CA LYS A 103 2.14 -2.41 5.32
C LYS A 103 2.63 -1.54 4.17
N VAL A 104 3.55 -2.03 3.33
CA VAL A 104 4.23 -1.15 2.35
C VAL A 104 4.35 -1.79 0.97
N HIS A 105 4.85 -3.04 0.89
CA HIS A 105 5.14 -3.69 -0.39
C HIS A 105 5.37 -5.20 -0.21
N CYS A 106 4.41 -6.02 -0.65
CA CYS A 106 4.38 -7.48 -0.43
C CYS A 106 5.68 -8.24 -0.72
N PHE A 107 6.36 -7.95 -1.83
CA PHE A 107 7.68 -8.53 -2.13
C PHE A 107 8.75 -8.20 -1.07
N VAL A 108 8.85 -6.93 -0.67
CA VAL A 108 9.80 -6.46 0.35
C VAL A 108 9.44 -7.03 1.71
N SER A 109 8.15 -7.02 2.07
CA SER A 109 7.65 -7.60 3.32
C SER A 109 7.97 -9.10 3.44
N CYS A 110 7.80 -9.87 2.36
CA CYS A 110 8.19 -11.28 2.31
C CYS A 110 9.70 -11.50 2.53
N LEU A 111 10.55 -10.71 1.86
CA LEU A 111 12.00 -10.81 2.03
C LEU A 111 12.45 -10.42 3.44
N CYS A 112 11.90 -9.34 3.98
CA CYS A 112 12.23 -8.83 5.30
C CYS A 112 11.87 -9.80 6.42
N GLN A 113 10.98 -10.77 6.19
CA GLN A 113 10.59 -11.72 7.22
C GLN A 113 11.77 -12.54 7.77
N ILE A 114 12.65 -13.03 6.90
CA ILE A 114 13.82 -13.79 7.35
C ILE A 114 14.86 -12.91 8.05
N ILE A 115 14.86 -11.61 7.75
CA ILE A 115 15.75 -10.62 8.36
C ILE A 115 15.25 -10.27 9.76
N LYS A 116 13.93 -10.10 9.92
CA LYS A 116 13.28 -9.88 11.23
C LYS A 116 13.56 -11.00 12.23
N ALA A 117 13.67 -12.23 11.74
CA ALA A 117 13.96 -13.40 12.57
C ALA A 117 15.46 -13.56 12.94
N ASP A 118 16.34 -12.69 12.45
CA ASP A 118 17.79 -12.78 12.68
C ASP A 118 18.32 -11.54 13.40
N GLU A 119 18.68 -11.70 14.67
CA GLU A 119 19.15 -10.61 15.56
C GLU A 119 20.41 -9.89 15.07
N ARG A 120 21.14 -10.44 14.09
CA ARG A 120 22.41 -9.88 13.59
C ARG A 120 22.20 -8.75 12.57
N VAL A 121 20.98 -8.58 12.07
CA VAL A 121 20.66 -7.68 10.96
C VAL A 121 19.38 -6.91 11.24
N ASP A 122 19.24 -5.75 10.62
CA ASP A 122 18.05 -4.90 10.71
C ASP A 122 17.35 -4.89 9.36
N HIS A 123 16.03 -5.12 9.33
CA HIS A 123 15.24 -5.17 8.11
C HIS A 123 14.86 -3.79 7.57
N ARG A 124 14.79 -2.77 8.43
CA ARG A 124 14.26 -1.43 8.12
C ARG A 124 15.00 -0.75 6.97
N PRO A 125 16.35 -0.86 6.84
CA PRO A 125 17.06 -0.35 5.68
C PRO A 125 16.48 -0.79 4.34
N PHE A 126 15.91 -2.00 4.26
CA PHE A 126 15.45 -2.51 2.96
C PHE A 126 14.22 -1.76 2.43
N TYR A 127 13.43 -1.15 3.32
CA TYR A 127 12.25 -0.35 2.96
C TYR A 127 12.60 0.98 2.27
N PHE A 128 13.87 1.40 2.25
CA PHE A 128 14.28 2.63 1.56
C PHE A 128 13.93 2.59 0.06
N GLY A 129 13.94 1.41 -0.56
CA GLY A 129 13.61 1.24 -1.98
C GLY A 129 12.12 1.41 -2.31
N VAL A 130 11.25 1.62 -1.32
CA VAL A 130 9.80 1.51 -1.51
C VAL A 130 9.09 2.85 -1.67
N TRP A 131 9.48 3.89 -0.93
CA TRP A 131 8.76 5.17 -0.90
C TRP A 131 8.65 5.87 -2.27
N ASP A 132 9.64 5.67 -3.13
CA ASP A 132 9.68 6.21 -4.51
C ASP A 132 9.78 5.07 -5.54
N ALA A 133 9.31 3.87 -5.17
CA ALA A 133 9.15 2.77 -6.12
C ALA A 133 8.28 3.21 -7.30
N GLU A 134 8.54 2.63 -8.47
CA GLU A 134 7.94 3.08 -9.72
C GLU A 134 6.40 3.05 -9.67
N VAL A 135 5.82 4.08 -10.27
CA VAL A 135 4.38 4.24 -10.50
C VAL A 135 4.17 4.45 -11.98
N LEU A 136 3.33 3.60 -12.58
CA LEU A 136 3.09 3.58 -14.01
C LEU A 136 1.73 4.19 -14.34
N ILE A 137 1.64 4.71 -15.56
CA ILE A 137 0.39 5.19 -16.14
C ILE A 137 0.15 4.34 -17.38
N ASP A 138 -0.99 3.65 -17.44
CA ASP A 138 -1.34 2.82 -18.58
C ASP A 138 -1.82 3.65 -19.79
N GLU A 139 -2.16 2.97 -20.88
CA GLU A 139 -2.65 3.59 -22.12
C GLU A 139 -3.96 4.37 -21.92
N GLN A 140 -4.78 3.98 -20.92
CA GLN A 140 -6.03 4.65 -20.56
C GLN A 140 -5.81 5.78 -19.53
N SER A 141 -4.54 6.16 -19.29
CA SER A 141 -4.15 7.17 -18.30
C SER A 141 -4.53 6.83 -16.86
N ARG A 142 -4.56 5.54 -16.51
CA ARG A 142 -4.82 5.07 -15.14
C ARG A 142 -3.52 4.78 -14.40
N LEU A 143 -3.48 5.10 -13.11
CA LEU A 143 -2.39 4.70 -12.24
C LEU A 143 -2.41 3.18 -12.06
N THR A 144 -1.25 2.55 -12.27
CA THR A 144 -1.06 1.12 -12.05
C THR A 144 0.16 0.90 -11.17
N TYR A 145 0.00 -0.03 -10.22
CA TYR A 145 1.08 -0.44 -9.31
C TYR A 145 1.74 -1.75 -9.73
N HIS A 146 1.14 -2.44 -10.71
CA HIS A 146 1.65 -3.61 -11.39
C HIS A 146 1.71 -3.37 -12.89
N ALA A 147 2.79 -3.82 -13.52
CA ALA A 147 2.87 -4.02 -14.95
C ALA A 147 3.62 -5.34 -15.24
N PRO A 148 3.36 -6.00 -16.38
CA PRO A 148 4.10 -7.19 -16.79
C PRO A 148 5.61 -6.97 -16.87
N THR A 149 6.05 -5.72 -17.05
CA THR A 149 7.45 -5.31 -17.14
C THR A 149 8.09 -4.96 -15.80
N LEU A 150 7.37 -5.08 -14.68
CA LEU A 150 7.89 -4.73 -13.36
C LEU A 150 9.03 -5.70 -12.98
N ASN A 151 10.25 -5.17 -12.89
CA ASN A 151 11.45 -5.93 -12.60
C ASN A 151 11.86 -5.78 -11.12
N HIS A 152 12.02 -6.90 -10.41
CA HIS A 152 12.50 -6.92 -9.02
C HIS A 152 14.05 -7.01 -8.89
N ASP A 153 14.80 -6.95 -9.99
CA ASP A 153 16.27 -7.08 -9.99
C ASP A 153 16.97 -6.05 -9.12
N PHE A 154 16.45 -4.82 -9.08
CA PHE A 154 16.96 -3.79 -8.18
C PHE A 154 16.90 -4.27 -6.72
N PHE A 155 15.73 -4.73 -6.27
CA PHE A 155 15.54 -5.24 -4.91
C PHE A 155 16.38 -6.49 -4.65
N ARG A 156 16.41 -7.44 -5.59
CA ARG A 156 17.18 -8.69 -5.46
C ARG A 156 18.67 -8.41 -5.29
N THR A 157 19.22 -7.53 -6.14
CA THR A 157 20.63 -7.16 -6.12
C THR A 157 21.00 -6.48 -4.80
N TRP A 158 20.16 -5.54 -4.35
CA TRP A 158 20.41 -4.86 -3.07
C TRP A 158 20.20 -5.75 -1.86
N PHE A 159 19.22 -6.65 -1.87
CA PHE A 159 19.02 -7.62 -0.79
C PHE A 159 20.26 -8.51 -0.62
N GLN A 160 20.83 -8.99 -1.73
CA GLN A 160 22.07 -9.75 -1.70
C GLN A 160 23.26 -8.91 -1.22
N ARG A 161 23.36 -7.64 -1.61
CA ARG A 161 24.45 -6.76 -1.16
C ARG A 161 24.36 -6.44 0.34
N ILE A 162 23.16 -6.14 0.83
CA ILE A 162 22.93 -5.70 2.22
C ILE A 162 22.98 -6.88 3.18
N TYR A 163 22.37 -8.02 2.83
CA TYR A 163 22.18 -9.15 3.75
C TYR A 163 22.93 -10.42 3.32
N GLY A 164 23.57 -10.45 2.15
CA GLY A 164 24.26 -11.64 1.63
C GLY A 164 23.36 -12.71 1.01
N VAL A 165 22.04 -12.52 1.02
CA VAL A 165 21.06 -13.54 0.60
C VAL A 165 20.75 -13.40 -0.89
N ALA A 166 20.99 -14.47 -1.66
CA ALA A 166 20.57 -14.54 -3.05
C ALA A 166 19.05 -14.81 -3.16
N VAL A 167 18.37 -13.97 -3.94
CA VAL A 167 16.93 -14.10 -4.24
C VAL A 167 16.76 -14.57 -5.68
N ASN A 168 16.45 -15.87 -5.84
CA ASN A 168 16.46 -16.53 -7.15
C ASN A 168 15.04 -16.75 -7.66
N PRO A 169 14.68 -16.27 -8.86
CA PRO A 169 13.38 -16.57 -9.45
C PRO A 169 13.32 -18.07 -9.76
N TRP A 170 12.19 -18.70 -9.43
CA TRP A 170 11.91 -20.08 -9.84
C TRP A 170 10.96 -20.14 -11.03
N TYR A 171 10.15 -19.10 -11.23
CA TYR A 171 9.18 -19.02 -12.32
C TYR A 171 9.89 -18.82 -13.67
N ARG A 172 9.44 -19.55 -14.67
CA ARG A 172 10.01 -19.57 -16.02
C ARG A 172 8.97 -19.10 -17.04
N PRO A 173 9.11 -17.88 -17.59
CA PRO A 173 8.15 -17.33 -18.56
C PRO A 173 8.05 -18.13 -19.87
N ASP A 174 9.07 -18.92 -20.19
CA ASP A 174 9.11 -19.81 -21.36
C ASP A 174 8.31 -21.11 -21.18
N LEU A 175 7.84 -21.39 -19.97
CA LEU A 175 7.06 -22.60 -19.64
C LEU A 175 5.57 -22.29 -19.47
N SER A 176 4.74 -23.30 -19.66
CA SER A 176 3.31 -23.19 -19.40
C SER A 176 3.03 -22.97 -17.91
N LYS A 177 1.83 -22.46 -17.60
CA LYS A 177 1.38 -22.26 -16.23
C LYS A 177 1.39 -23.56 -15.42
N ALA A 178 0.93 -24.66 -16.02
CA ALA A 178 0.95 -26.00 -15.43
C ALA A 178 2.38 -26.47 -15.10
N GLN A 179 3.33 -26.28 -16.02
CA GLN A 179 4.73 -26.63 -15.78
C GLN A 179 5.34 -25.81 -14.64
N ASN A 180 5.02 -24.51 -14.55
CA ASN A 180 5.45 -23.67 -13.44
C ASN A 180 4.82 -24.10 -12.09
N LEU A 181 3.56 -24.53 -12.10
CA LEU A 181 2.89 -25.09 -10.91
C LEU A 181 3.59 -26.38 -10.43
N ASP A 182 4.03 -27.24 -11.35
CA ASP A 182 4.80 -28.44 -11.01
C ASP A 182 6.18 -28.13 -10.40
N ILE A 183 6.87 -27.11 -10.94
CA ILE A 183 8.14 -26.61 -10.39
C ILE A 183 7.93 -26.09 -8.98
N MET A 184 6.96 -25.19 -8.78
CA MET A 184 6.64 -24.62 -7.48
C MET A 184 6.33 -25.72 -6.44
N GLN A 185 5.45 -26.67 -6.78
CA GLN A 185 5.11 -27.77 -5.88
C GLN A 185 6.31 -28.64 -5.54
N SER A 186 7.21 -28.86 -6.49
CA SER A 186 8.44 -29.62 -6.27
C SER A 186 9.40 -28.87 -5.35
N LEU A 187 9.55 -27.56 -5.52
CA LEU A 187 10.34 -26.71 -4.63
C LEU A 187 9.76 -26.68 -3.22
N LEU A 188 8.44 -26.60 -3.08
CA LEU A 188 7.78 -26.57 -1.79
C LEU A 188 8.07 -27.84 -0.97
N ARG A 189 8.05 -29.02 -1.62
CA ARG A 189 8.42 -30.31 -1.02
C ARG A 189 9.90 -30.46 -0.69
N GLN A 190 10.77 -29.84 -1.47
CA GLN A 190 12.22 -30.05 -1.40
C GLN A 190 12.94 -28.99 -0.56
N LYS A 191 12.31 -27.84 -0.31
CA LYS A 191 12.95 -26.74 0.41
C LYS A 191 13.30 -27.18 1.83
N SER A 192 14.48 -26.80 2.29
CA SER A 192 14.86 -26.97 3.70
C SER A 192 14.09 -26.01 4.61
N THR A 193 14.18 -26.22 5.92
CA THR A 193 13.54 -25.36 6.93
C THR A 193 14.03 -23.91 6.91
N THR A 194 15.22 -23.65 6.36
CA THR A 194 15.78 -22.29 6.24
C THR A 194 15.47 -21.62 4.91
N GLN A 195 14.93 -22.38 3.95
CA GLN A 195 14.51 -21.88 2.65
C GLN A 195 13.06 -21.42 2.66
N GLN A 196 12.84 -20.24 2.11
CA GLN A 196 11.53 -19.65 1.92
C GLN A 196 11.14 -19.71 0.44
N LEU A 197 9.94 -20.21 0.17
CA LEU A 197 9.33 -20.19 -1.14
C LEU A 197 8.29 -19.08 -1.18
N MET A 198 8.64 -17.99 -1.86
CA MET A 198 7.72 -16.89 -2.16
C MET A 198 7.05 -17.15 -3.50
N VAL A 199 5.73 -16.96 -3.55
CA VAL A 199 4.90 -17.19 -4.72
C VAL A 199 4.02 -15.98 -4.99
N MET A 200 3.80 -15.66 -6.27
CA MET A 200 2.77 -14.70 -6.65
C MET A 200 1.45 -15.44 -6.85
N LEU A 201 0.39 -14.97 -6.20
CA LEU A 201 -0.96 -15.51 -6.37
C LEU A 201 -1.99 -14.38 -6.51
N ASP A 202 -3.14 -14.71 -7.08
CA ASP A 202 -4.28 -13.80 -7.14
C ASP A 202 -5.10 -13.91 -5.85
N MET A 203 -4.89 -12.94 -4.96
CA MET A 203 -5.46 -12.95 -3.62
C MET A 203 -6.97 -12.70 -3.60
N TYR A 204 -7.55 -12.23 -4.71
CA TYR A 204 -9.00 -12.15 -4.89
C TYR A 204 -9.68 -13.52 -4.82
N LEU A 205 -8.99 -14.58 -5.26
CA LEU A 205 -9.49 -15.96 -5.25
C LEU A 205 -9.40 -16.64 -3.86
N LEU A 206 -8.96 -15.90 -2.83
CA LEU A 206 -8.83 -16.34 -1.45
C LEU A 206 -9.73 -15.52 -0.51
N PRO A 207 -11.08 -15.62 -0.62
CA PRO A 207 -12.03 -14.76 0.08
C PRO A 207 -12.14 -14.99 1.60
N GLU A 208 -11.58 -16.08 2.13
CA GLU A 208 -11.59 -16.36 3.58
C GLU A 208 -10.59 -15.49 4.37
N ARG A 209 -9.95 -14.51 3.72
CA ARG A 209 -8.94 -13.63 4.30
C ARG A 209 -9.50 -12.24 4.56
N GLU A 210 -9.01 -11.59 5.61
CA GLU A 210 -9.19 -10.16 5.82
C GLU A 210 -8.48 -9.36 4.71
N ASN A 211 -9.23 -9.01 3.67
CA ASN A 211 -8.70 -8.24 2.54
C ASN A 211 -9.02 -6.75 2.76
N LYS A 212 -8.04 -5.97 3.24
CA LYS A 212 -8.14 -4.50 3.29
C LYS A 212 -8.34 -3.87 1.90
N PHE A 213 -8.07 -4.62 0.82
CA PHE A 213 -8.29 -4.25 -0.57
C PHE A 213 -8.97 -5.42 -1.27
N ASN A 214 -10.17 -5.22 -1.82
CA ASN A 214 -10.94 -6.27 -2.48
C ASN A 214 -10.91 -6.06 -4.02
N GLN A 215 -9.69 -5.97 -4.57
CA GLN A 215 -9.49 -5.72 -6.00
C GLN A 215 -9.55 -7.03 -6.80
N ASN A 216 -10.04 -6.97 -8.04
CA ASN A 216 -10.05 -8.11 -8.95
C ASN A 216 -9.39 -7.71 -10.29
N PRO A 217 -8.26 -8.31 -10.68
CA PRO A 217 -7.46 -9.27 -9.90
C PRO A 217 -6.71 -8.57 -8.75
N PHE A 218 -6.17 -9.33 -7.80
CA PHE A 218 -5.27 -8.80 -6.77
C PHE A 218 -3.95 -9.59 -6.70
N PRO A 219 -3.00 -9.33 -7.63
CA PRO A 219 -1.67 -9.93 -7.58
C PRO A 219 -0.94 -9.62 -6.28
N HIS A 220 -0.50 -10.65 -5.57
CA HIS A 220 0.17 -10.49 -4.27
C HIS A 220 1.24 -11.57 -4.04
N TYR A 221 2.32 -11.20 -3.36
CA TYR A 221 3.34 -12.15 -2.94
C TYR A 221 3.07 -12.66 -1.53
N VAL A 222 3.14 -13.98 -1.37
CA VAL A 222 3.06 -14.67 -0.07
C VAL A 222 4.15 -15.72 0.03
N MET A 223 4.36 -16.26 1.23
CA MET A 223 5.22 -17.41 1.48
C MET A 223 4.38 -18.67 1.74
N LEU A 224 4.85 -19.82 1.24
CA LEU A 224 4.18 -21.12 1.44
C LEU A 224 5.06 -22.10 2.21
N ALA A 225 4.42 -22.96 2.99
CA ALA A 225 5.01 -24.13 3.64
C ALA A 225 4.06 -25.33 3.61
N GLU A 226 4.62 -26.54 3.63
CA GLU A 226 3.83 -27.77 3.81
C GLU A 226 3.33 -27.86 5.25
N THR A 227 2.16 -28.48 5.43
CA THR A 227 1.64 -28.92 6.72
C THR A 227 1.74 -30.44 6.80
N ASP A 228 1.33 -31.01 7.93
CA ASP A 228 1.20 -32.46 8.08
C ASP A 228 0.05 -33.06 7.23
N ASP A 229 -0.90 -32.24 6.78
CA ASP A 229 -2.00 -32.65 5.90
C ASP A 229 -1.65 -32.34 4.43
N PRO A 230 -1.52 -33.35 3.55
CA PRO A 230 -1.16 -33.14 2.15
C PRO A 230 -2.21 -32.37 1.31
N LEU A 231 -3.44 -32.20 1.83
CA LEU A 231 -4.50 -31.41 1.20
C LEU A 231 -4.48 -29.94 1.62
N GLN A 232 -3.59 -29.56 2.52
CA GLN A 232 -3.50 -28.23 3.07
C GLN A 232 -2.08 -27.67 2.96
N TRP A 233 -1.99 -26.35 2.80
CA TRP A 233 -0.72 -25.64 2.90
C TRP A 233 -0.82 -24.54 3.94
N PHE A 234 0.29 -24.28 4.61
CA PHE A 234 0.42 -23.10 5.43
C PHE A 234 0.83 -21.95 4.52
N MET A 235 0.09 -20.86 4.59
CA MET A 235 0.37 -19.64 3.86
C MET A 235 0.64 -18.53 4.85
N TYR A 236 1.68 -17.75 4.56
CA TYR A 236 2.05 -16.60 5.36
C TYR A 236 2.21 -15.37 4.48
N ASP A 237 1.53 -14.31 4.88
CA ASP A 237 1.54 -13.00 4.25
C ASP A 237 2.03 -11.95 5.26
N PRO A 238 3.34 -11.66 5.26
CA PRO A 238 3.91 -10.66 6.16
C PRO A 238 3.38 -9.25 5.93
N ASP A 239 2.94 -8.93 4.70
CA ASP A 239 2.45 -7.58 4.38
C ASP A 239 1.09 -7.32 5.00
N PHE A 240 0.23 -8.34 5.03
CA PHE A 240 -1.06 -8.26 5.72
C PHE A 240 -1.00 -8.70 7.18
N ARG A 241 0.15 -9.20 7.65
CA ARG A 241 0.33 -9.85 8.96
C ARG A 241 -0.65 -11.02 9.16
N TRP A 242 -0.91 -11.76 8.10
CA TRP A 242 -1.85 -12.87 8.11
C TRP A 242 -1.10 -14.18 7.92
N GLU A 243 -1.37 -15.16 8.77
CA GLU A 243 -0.87 -16.52 8.63
C GLU A 243 -2.00 -17.52 8.87
N GLY A 244 -1.99 -18.64 8.15
CA GLY A 244 -3.03 -19.63 8.30
C GLY A 244 -2.93 -20.79 7.33
N VAL A 245 -3.71 -21.81 7.62
CA VAL A 245 -3.84 -23.00 6.77
C VAL A 245 -4.87 -22.71 5.68
N GLN A 246 -4.55 -23.09 4.44
CA GLN A 246 -5.40 -22.92 3.27
C GLN A 246 -5.57 -24.25 2.53
N PRO A 247 -6.74 -24.52 1.94
CA PRO A 247 -6.92 -25.64 1.04
C PRO A 247 -5.93 -25.56 -0.12
N LYS A 248 -5.15 -26.63 -0.33
CA LYS A 248 -4.12 -26.68 -1.38
C LYS A 248 -4.69 -26.38 -2.77
N GLU A 249 -5.87 -26.91 -3.07
CA GLU A 249 -6.55 -26.72 -4.37
C GLU A 249 -6.83 -25.24 -4.64
N GLN A 250 -7.30 -24.50 -3.62
CA GLN A 250 -7.61 -23.08 -3.75
C GLN A 250 -6.35 -22.23 -3.94
N VAL A 251 -5.26 -22.55 -3.23
CA VAL A 251 -3.96 -21.87 -3.45
C VAL A 251 -3.44 -22.15 -4.85
N LEU A 252 -3.58 -23.39 -5.34
CA LEU A 252 -3.19 -23.75 -6.71
C LEU A 252 -4.00 -22.97 -7.74
N GLU A 253 -5.31 -22.82 -7.56
CA GLU A 253 -6.17 -22.01 -8.42
C GLU A 253 -5.74 -20.53 -8.42
N ALA A 254 -5.48 -19.97 -7.24
CA ALA A 254 -5.00 -18.59 -7.09
C ALA A 254 -3.65 -18.37 -7.78
N VAL A 255 -2.72 -19.32 -7.70
CA VAL A 255 -1.44 -19.27 -8.42
C VAL A 255 -1.64 -19.50 -9.93
N ALA A 256 -2.64 -20.28 -10.34
CA ALA A 256 -2.94 -20.60 -11.74
C ALA A 256 -3.58 -19.43 -12.51
N SER A 257 -4.08 -18.39 -11.83
CA SER A 257 -4.63 -17.18 -12.46
C SER A 257 -3.68 -16.58 -13.50
N GLU A 258 -4.23 -16.15 -14.64
CA GLU A 258 -3.50 -15.48 -15.72
C GLU A 258 -3.00 -14.08 -15.30
N ALA A 259 -3.62 -13.50 -14.27
CA ALA A 259 -3.26 -12.17 -13.76
C ALA A 259 -1.93 -12.15 -12.99
N VAL A 260 -1.36 -13.31 -12.68
CA VAL A 260 -0.15 -13.42 -11.85
C VAL A 260 0.91 -14.28 -12.51
N ALA A 261 2.18 -13.96 -12.27
CA ALA A 261 3.31 -14.75 -12.71
C ALA A 261 4.53 -14.39 -11.87
N GLY A 262 5.23 -15.40 -11.35
CA GLY A 262 6.47 -15.17 -10.61
C GLY A 262 6.51 -15.81 -9.24
N GLY A 263 7.72 -15.75 -8.66
CA GLY A 263 8.02 -16.27 -7.35
C GLY A 263 9.52 -16.48 -7.20
N TYR A 264 9.97 -16.57 -5.95
CA TYR A 264 11.38 -16.56 -5.60
C TYR A 264 11.70 -17.57 -4.50
N LEU A 265 12.93 -18.08 -4.53
CA LEU A 265 13.52 -18.92 -3.50
C LEU A 265 14.73 -18.21 -2.89
N PHE A 266 14.78 -18.17 -1.57
CA PHE A 266 15.86 -17.55 -0.80
C PHE A 266 16.07 -18.30 0.53
N ASP A 267 17.24 -18.17 1.14
CA ASP A 267 17.67 -18.99 2.28
C ASP A 267 18.26 -18.14 3.41
N SER A 268 17.69 -18.25 4.61
CA SER A 268 18.14 -17.48 5.78
C SER A 268 19.55 -17.88 6.25
N LYS A 269 20.06 -19.06 5.88
CA LYS A 269 21.47 -19.43 6.17
C LYS A 269 22.49 -18.53 5.50
N GLN A 270 22.09 -17.82 4.46
CA GLN A 270 22.99 -16.91 3.72
C GLN A 270 23.11 -15.53 4.41
N ILE A 271 22.30 -15.25 5.44
CA ILE A 271 22.29 -13.96 6.12
C ILE A 271 23.67 -13.67 6.73
N LYS A 272 24.20 -12.51 6.36
CA LYS A 272 25.43 -11.92 6.88
C LYS A 272 25.12 -10.56 7.50
N PRO A 273 25.87 -10.13 8.53
CA PRO A 273 25.77 -8.78 9.07
C PRO A 273 25.92 -7.73 7.97
N SER A 274 25.07 -6.71 8.02
CA SER A 274 25.08 -5.62 7.05
C SER A 274 26.19 -4.62 7.36
N GLU A 275 26.91 -4.19 6.34
CA GLU A 275 27.90 -3.12 6.47
C GLU A 275 27.22 -1.75 6.33
N ASN A 276 27.52 -0.82 7.25
CA ASN A 276 26.95 0.53 7.23
C ASN A 276 27.21 1.28 5.91
N GLN A 277 28.36 1.02 5.25
CA GLN A 277 28.65 1.62 3.95
C GLN A 277 27.67 1.12 2.88
N VAL A 278 27.33 -0.17 2.86
CA VAL A 278 26.38 -0.73 1.89
C VAL A 278 24.97 -0.20 2.13
N ILE A 279 24.57 -0.03 3.40
CA ILE A 279 23.29 0.62 3.77
C ILE A 279 23.26 2.07 3.28
N ALA A 280 24.36 2.82 3.45
CA ALA A 280 24.46 4.19 2.97
C ALA A 280 24.34 4.28 1.45
N ASP A 281 25.01 3.39 0.72
CA ASP A 281 24.95 3.33 -0.74
C ASP A 281 23.53 3.00 -1.22
N TYR A 282 22.83 2.10 -0.53
CA TYR A 282 21.43 1.78 -0.83
C TYR A 282 20.50 2.97 -0.57
N PHE A 283 20.65 3.65 0.56
CA PHE A 283 19.86 4.86 0.87
C PHE A 283 20.02 5.91 -0.24
N LEU A 284 21.24 6.18 -0.67
CA LEU A 284 21.54 7.14 -1.74
C LEU A 284 20.99 6.69 -3.10
N ALA A 285 20.96 5.39 -3.40
CA ALA A 285 20.35 4.86 -4.62
C ALA A 285 18.82 5.01 -4.63
N CYS A 286 18.20 5.11 -3.46
CA CYS A 286 16.75 5.14 -3.29
C CYS A 286 16.17 6.55 -3.13
N ILE A 287 16.84 7.44 -2.39
CA ILE A 287 16.31 8.77 -2.05
C ILE A 287 16.29 9.72 -3.26
N GLN A 288 15.10 10.16 -3.68
CA GLN A 288 14.95 11.17 -4.74
C GLN A 288 14.69 12.56 -4.16
N ARG A 289 15.76 13.27 -3.81
CA ARG A 289 15.70 14.54 -3.04
C ARG A 289 14.95 15.69 -3.73
N HIS A 290 14.86 15.66 -5.06
CA HIS A 290 14.39 16.79 -5.86
C HIS A 290 13.19 16.44 -6.75
N SER A 291 12.58 15.28 -6.53
CA SER A 291 11.39 14.84 -7.26
C SER A 291 10.47 14.03 -6.35
N ASN A 292 9.16 14.14 -6.57
CA ASN A 292 8.14 13.27 -5.98
C ASN A 292 7.43 12.51 -7.11
N PRO A 293 7.95 11.34 -7.53
CA PRO A 293 7.45 10.63 -8.71
C PRO A 293 5.96 10.33 -8.63
N MET A 294 5.48 9.85 -7.48
CA MET A 294 4.07 9.50 -7.28
C MET A 294 3.16 10.72 -7.47
N THR A 295 3.42 11.84 -6.77
CA THR A 295 2.64 13.08 -6.88
C THR A 295 2.65 13.62 -8.31
N ALA A 296 3.81 13.59 -8.97
CA ALA A 296 3.94 14.00 -10.37
C ALA A 296 3.09 13.12 -11.32
N ARG A 297 3.05 11.80 -11.10
CA ARG A 297 2.19 10.89 -11.89
C ARG A 297 0.70 11.13 -11.65
N VAL A 298 0.29 11.35 -10.39
CA VAL A 298 -1.10 11.70 -10.07
C VAL A 298 -1.50 13.00 -10.78
N ARG A 299 -0.63 14.02 -10.71
CA ARG A 299 -0.83 15.31 -11.40
C ARG A 299 -0.97 15.12 -12.91
N GLN A 300 -0.12 14.29 -13.51
CA GLN A 300 -0.19 13.95 -14.94
C GLN A 300 -1.52 13.30 -15.32
N VAL A 301 -2.03 12.37 -14.52
CA VAL A 301 -3.35 11.75 -14.74
C VAL A 301 -4.45 12.80 -14.67
N VAL A 302 -4.49 13.60 -13.59
CA VAL A 302 -5.50 14.65 -13.40
C VAL A 302 -5.52 15.63 -14.58
N GLN A 303 -4.36 16.11 -15.02
CA GLN A 303 -4.22 17.03 -16.16
C GLN A 303 -4.77 16.44 -17.47
N ARG A 304 -4.57 15.15 -17.72
CA ARG A 304 -5.08 14.49 -18.94
C ARG A 304 -6.60 14.40 -18.96
N HIS A 305 -7.22 14.12 -17.82
CA HIS A 305 -8.69 14.07 -17.70
C HIS A 305 -9.34 15.47 -17.68
N GLU A 306 -8.64 16.49 -17.15
CA GLU A 306 -9.11 17.88 -17.19
C GLU A 306 -9.10 18.47 -18.60
N ALA A 307 -8.07 18.17 -19.40
CA ALA A 307 -7.89 18.76 -20.72
C ALA A 307 -9.00 18.38 -21.72
N GLN A 308 -9.75 17.29 -21.49
CA GLN A 308 -10.87 16.83 -22.32
C GLN A 308 -10.62 16.93 -23.83
N SER A 309 -9.41 16.59 -24.28
CA SER A 309 -9.10 16.58 -25.72
C SER A 309 -9.93 15.52 -26.45
N ALA A 310 -10.16 15.68 -27.75
CA ALA A 310 -10.92 14.71 -28.56
C ALA A 310 -10.38 13.27 -28.46
N ASP A 311 -9.06 13.12 -28.24
CA ASP A 311 -8.37 11.83 -28.03
C ASP A 311 -8.02 11.58 -26.55
N GLY A 312 -8.49 12.42 -25.62
CA GLY A 312 -8.19 12.34 -24.19
C GLY A 312 -9.22 11.50 -23.41
N PRO A 313 -8.86 11.01 -22.21
CA PRO A 313 -9.78 10.24 -21.40
C PRO A 313 -10.88 11.12 -20.80
N ASP A 314 -12.11 10.61 -20.75
CA ASP A 314 -13.27 11.29 -20.18
C ASP A 314 -13.08 11.56 -18.67
N ILE A 315 -13.53 12.73 -18.18
CA ILE A 315 -13.52 13.10 -16.75
C ILE A 315 -14.30 12.10 -15.89
N THR A 316 -15.33 11.46 -16.45
CA THR A 316 -16.12 10.40 -15.81
C THR A 316 -15.28 9.16 -15.46
N HIS A 317 -14.08 9.02 -16.02
CA HIS A 317 -13.15 7.94 -15.70
C HIS A 317 -12.06 8.32 -14.68
N LEU A 318 -11.97 9.58 -14.25
CA LEU A 318 -10.88 10.04 -13.37
C LEU A 318 -10.82 9.30 -12.02
N GLY A 319 -11.96 9.02 -11.39
CA GLY A 319 -12.05 8.25 -10.14
C GLY A 319 -11.52 6.83 -10.30
N ALA A 320 -11.82 6.18 -11.44
CA ALA A 320 -11.28 4.87 -11.78
C ALA A 320 -9.79 4.93 -12.11
N ALA A 321 -9.33 6.01 -12.77
CA ALA A 321 -7.93 6.22 -13.09
C ALA A 321 -7.04 6.38 -11.86
N LEU A 322 -7.58 6.87 -10.74
CA LEU A 322 -6.90 6.97 -9.45
C LEU A 322 -7.27 5.85 -8.48
N HIS A 323 -7.91 4.76 -8.93
CA HIS A 323 -8.38 3.68 -8.07
C HIS A 323 -7.28 3.07 -7.19
N HIS A 324 -6.09 2.85 -7.75
CA HIS A 324 -4.94 2.28 -7.03
C HIS A 324 -4.20 3.29 -6.13
N LEU A 325 -4.63 4.55 -6.09
CA LEU A 325 -3.91 5.59 -5.36
C LEU A 325 -3.73 5.30 -3.86
N PRO A 326 -4.72 4.79 -3.11
CA PRO A 326 -4.53 4.44 -1.70
C PRO A 326 -3.53 3.29 -1.48
N VAL A 327 -3.55 2.29 -2.37
CA VAL A 327 -2.60 1.15 -2.34
C VAL A 327 -1.18 1.63 -2.63
N LEU A 328 -1.01 2.64 -3.48
CA LEU A 328 0.29 3.25 -3.70
C LEU A 328 0.72 4.15 -2.53
N ALA A 329 -0.23 4.83 -1.89
CA ALA A 329 0.05 5.80 -0.82
C ALA A 329 0.68 5.16 0.41
N ILE A 330 0.29 3.93 0.76
CA ILE A 330 0.88 3.19 1.89
C ILE A 330 2.40 3.00 1.74
N ARG A 331 2.94 3.07 0.52
CA ARG A 331 4.40 3.02 0.28
C ARG A 331 5.15 4.16 0.99
N LYS A 332 4.48 5.29 1.24
CA LYS A 332 5.09 6.45 1.89
C LYS A 332 5.37 6.23 3.37
N TYR A 333 4.71 5.28 4.03
CA TYR A 333 5.08 4.85 5.37
C TYR A 333 6.49 4.25 5.45
N ALA A 334 7.10 3.86 4.32
CA ALA A 334 8.51 3.48 4.32
C ALA A 334 9.44 4.56 4.88
N TYR A 335 9.05 5.84 4.83
CA TYR A 335 9.83 6.92 5.43
C TYR A 335 9.99 6.75 6.95
N GLU A 336 9.01 6.13 7.61
CA GLU A 336 9.09 5.83 9.04
C GLU A 336 10.16 4.79 9.32
N HIS A 337 10.28 3.74 8.50
CA HIS A 337 11.42 2.80 8.59
C HIS A 337 12.76 3.51 8.36
N GLY A 338 12.80 4.46 7.41
CA GLY A 338 13.91 5.38 7.18
C GLY A 338 14.33 6.11 8.43
N PHE A 339 13.39 6.85 9.03
CA PHE A 339 13.63 7.56 10.27
C PHE A 339 14.01 6.61 11.38
N ALA A 340 13.19 5.62 11.71
CA ALA A 340 13.38 4.70 12.83
C ALA A 340 14.77 4.05 12.83
N PHE A 341 15.27 3.61 11.66
CA PHE A 341 16.61 3.04 11.55
C PHE A 341 17.70 4.04 11.99
N PHE A 342 17.73 5.23 11.39
CA PHE A 342 18.76 6.21 11.72
C PHE A 342 18.55 6.83 13.12
N TRP A 343 17.30 7.07 13.51
CA TRP A 343 16.93 7.74 14.77
C TRP A 343 17.36 6.92 15.98
N LEU A 344 17.05 5.62 15.97
CA LEU A 344 17.44 4.70 17.04
C LEU A 344 18.94 4.54 17.13
N ASP A 345 19.60 4.35 15.98
CA ASP A 345 21.04 4.18 15.99
C ASP A 345 21.74 5.45 16.48
N ILE A 346 21.33 6.65 16.03
CA ILE A 346 21.90 7.91 16.52
C ILE A 346 21.60 8.12 18.01
N GLY A 347 20.39 7.77 18.46
CA GLY A 347 19.90 7.99 19.83
C GLY A 347 19.17 9.32 20.01
N PHE A 348 18.40 9.75 19.00
CA PHE A 348 17.59 10.97 19.09
C PHE A 348 16.32 10.78 19.93
N PRO A 349 15.72 11.87 20.45
CA PRO A 349 14.52 11.79 21.29
C PRO A 349 13.31 11.23 20.53
N GLU A 350 12.54 10.37 21.21
CA GLU A 350 11.32 9.74 20.68
C GLU A 350 10.21 10.74 20.34
N PRO A 351 9.92 11.79 21.14
CA PRO A 351 8.88 12.75 20.77
C PRO A 351 9.14 13.48 19.44
N GLU A 352 10.41 13.63 19.06
CA GLU A 352 10.72 14.20 17.75
C GLU A 352 10.45 13.23 16.60
N PHE A 353 10.59 11.92 16.82
CA PHE A 353 10.26 10.89 15.84
C PHE A 353 8.74 10.82 15.61
N GLU A 354 7.93 10.86 16.67
CA GLU A 354 6.47 10.86 16.59
C GLU A 354 5.92 12.00 15.73
N VAL A 355 6.50 13.20 15.84
CA VAL A 355 6.16 14.35 14.98
C VAL A 355 6.37 14.03 13.49
N TRP A 356 7.39 13.25 13.12
CA TRP A 356 7.59 12.85 11.73
C TRP A 356 6.64 11.75 11.28
N CYS A 357 6.26 10.83 12.16
CA CYS A 357 5.18 9.87 11.89
C CYS A 357 3.87 10.58 11.59
N GLU A 358 3.48 11.62 12.36
CA GLU A 358 2.30 12.43 12.06
C GLU A 358 2.37 13.12 10.69
N VAL A 359 3.54 13.68 10.34
CA VAL A 359 3.74 14.31 9.02
C VAL A 359 3.66 13.29 7.89
N ILE A 360 4.09 12.04 8.11
CA ILE A 360 3.99 10.94 7.14
C ILE A 360 2.54 10.44 7.03
N GLU A 361 1.82 10.32 8.14
CA GLU A 361 0.39 10.01 8.16
C GLU A 361 -0.41 11.04 7.38
N ASP A 362 -0.12 12.34 7.58
CA ASP A 362 -0.73 13.41 6.80
C ASP A 362 -0.42 13.31 5.29
N LEU A 363 0.77 12.83 4.93
CA LEU A 363 1.15 12.59 3.54
C LEU A 363 0.35 11.43 2.94
N VAL A 364 0.24 10.30 3.63
CA VAL A 364 -0.48 9.11 3.16
C VAL A 364 -1.97 9.42 3.04
N SER A 365 -2.56 9.99 4.09
CA SER A 365 -4.00 10.21 4.20
C SER A 365 -4.52 11.28 3.22
N SER A 366 -3.70 12.26 2.86
CA SER A 366 -4.09 13.31 1.89
C SER A 366 -4.27 12.77 0.46
N TYR A 367 -3.69 11.62 0.12
CA TYR A 367 -3.99 10.97 -1.16
C TYR A 367 -5.44 10.46 -1.25
N LYS A 368 -6.07 10.07 -0.14
CA LYS A 368 -7.50 9.73 -0.10
C LYS A 368 -8.38 10.94 -0.41
N LYS A 369 -8.00 12.13 0.09
CA LYS A 369 -8.68 13.41 -0.18
C LYS A 369 -8.67 13.75 -1.67
N ILE A 370 -7.53 13.52 -2.34
CA ILE A 370 -7.38 13.68 -3.79
C ILE A 370 -8.29 12.71 -4.54
N GLN A 371 -8.24 11.42 -4.19
CA GLN A 371 -9.09 10.40 -4.84
C GLN A 371 -10.58 10.69 -4.66
N TYR A 372 -11.01 11.10 -3.47
CA TYR A 372 -12.41 11.41 -3.21
C TYR A 372 -12.94 12.53 -4.11
N ARG A 373 -12.15 13.59 -4.31
CA ARG A 373 -12.50 14.69 -5.23
C ARG A 373 -12.52 14.24 -6.69
N ALA A 374 -11.58 13.39 -7.09
CA ALA A 374 -11.59 12.75 -8.40
C ALA A 374 -12.85 11.91 -8.62
N MET A 375 -13.30 11.15 -7.61
CA MET A 375 -14.54 10.38 -7.67
C MET A 375 -15.76 11.29 -7.78
N LYS A 376 -15.79 12.43 -7.08
CA LYS A 376 -16.85 13.44 -7.24
C LYS A 376 -16.92 13.94 -8.68
N LEU A 377 -15.80 14.33 -9.27
CA LEU A 377 -15.73 14.76 -10.67
C LEU A 377 -16.27 13.68 -11.63
N SER A 378 -16.02 12.41 -11.32
CA SER A 378 -16.44 11.30 -12.17
C SER A 378 -17.94 11.01 -12.18
N THR A 379 -18.74 11.59 -11.29
CA THR A 379 -20.19 11.37 -11.26
C THR A 379 -20.91 12.04 -12.44
N GLY A 380 -20.30 13.05 -13.07
CA GLY A 380 -20.92 13.87 -14.11
C GLY A 380 -22.06 14.76 -13.61
N GLN A 381 -22.30 14.86 -12.30
CA GLN A 381 -23.43 15.59 -11.72
C GLN A 381 -23.12 17.06 -11.40
N PHE A 382 -21.86 17.48 -11.53
CA PHE A 382 -21.40 18.82 -11.17
C PHE A 382 -21.42 19.78 -12.38
N SER A 383 -21.82 21.02 -12.16
CA SER A 383 -21.73 22.09 -13.17
C SER A 383 -20.27 22.43 -13.51
N ALA A 384 -20.02 23.10 -14.64
CA ALA A 384 -18.67 23.47 -15.07
C ALA A 384 -17.90 24.30 -14.02
N THR A 385 -18.61 25.19 -13.30
CA THR A 385 -18.03 26.00 -12.22
C THR A 385 -17.62 25.12 -11.03
N GLU A 386 -18.46 24.16 -10.64
CA GLU A 386 -18.14 23.22 -9.55
C GLU A 386 -17.01 22.27 -9.93
N GLN A 387 -16.98 21.80 -11.18
CA GLN A 387 -15.88 20.99 -11.71
C GLN A 387 -14.55 21.76 -11.64
N THR A 388 -14.54 23.02 -12.09
CA THR A 388 -13.35 23.90 -12.01
C THR A 388 -12.88 24.07 -10.57
N ALA A 389 -13.81 24.26 -9.63
CA ALA A 389 -13.47 24.38 -8.21
C ALA A 389 -12.90 23.07 -7.63
N LEU A 390 -13.42 21.91 -8.03
CA LEU A 390 -12.92 20.59 -7.61
C LEU A 390 -11.51 20.32 -8.16
N PHE A 391 -11.24 20.66 -9.43
CA PHE A 391 -9.88 20.57 -10.00
C PHE A 391 -8.90 21.49 -9.25
N ALA A 392 -9.29 22.73 -8.98
CA ALA A 392 -8.47 23.66 -8.20
C ALA A 392 -8.12 23.10 -6.81
N GLN A 393 -9.09 22.47 -6.13
CA GLN A 393 -8.83 21.79 -4.85
C GLN A 393 -7.87 20.60 -5.00
N ILE A 394 -8.00 19.80 -6.06
CA ILE A 394 -7.07 18.69 -6.34
C ILE A 394 -5.65 19.22 -6.54
N TYR A 395 -5.46 20.28 -7.33
CA TYR A 395 -4.14 20.86 -7.56
C TYR A 395 -3.54 21.45 -6.28
N GLN A 396 -4.35 22.12 -5.46
CA GLN A 396 -3.89 22.59 -4.15
C GLN A 396 -3.39 21.43 -3.28
N LEU A 397 -4.17 20.34 -3.18
CA LEU A 397 -3.76 19.16 -2.42
C LEU A 397 -2.48 18.52 -2.99
N LEU A 398 -2.30 18.50 -4.31
CA LEU A 398 -1.08 18.00 -4.94
C LEU A 398 0.13 18.89 -4.62
N ASP A 399 -0.02 20.21 -4.60
CA ASP A 399 1.06 21.13 -4.22
C ASP A 399 1.42 20.98 -2.72
N GLU A 400 0.43 20.79 -1.86
CA GLU A 400 0.63 20.47 -0.44
C GLU A 400 1.36 19.13 -0.25
N GLN A 401 1.00 18.11 -1.03
CA GLN A 401 1.68 16.82 -1.03
C GLN A 401 3.15 16.97 -1.43
N ASP A 402 3.42 17.73 -2.49
CA ASP A 402 4.79 17.97 -2.94
C ASP A 402 5.62 18.65 -1.84
N ALA A 403 5.11 19.72 -1.26
CA ALA A 403 5.77 20.45 -0.19
C ALA A 403 6.03 19.57 1.05
N ARG A 404 5.04 18.76 1.45
CA ARG A 404 5.14 17.84 2.59
C ARG A 404 6.18 16.75 2.35
N GLU A 405 6.17 16.12 1.18
CA GLU A 405 7.12 15.06 0.85
C GLU A 405 8.55 15.62 0.72
N PHE A 406 8.75 16.79 0.11
CA PHE A 406 10.05 17.44 0.08
C PHE A 406 10.58 17.74 1.49
N ARG A 407 9.71 18.17 2.40
CA ARG A 407 10.08 18.41 3.81
C ARG A 407 10.53 17.11 4.49
N ILE A 408 9.80 16.00 4.31
CA ILE A 408 10.18 14.68 4.83
C ILE A 408 11.55 14.27 4.29
N LYS A 409 11.73 14.30 2.96
CA LYS A 409 12.99 13.92 2.30
C LYS A 409 14.17 14.78 2.76
N ALA A 410 13.97 16.08 2.89
CA ALA A 410 14.99 17.00 3.37
C ALA A 410 15.44 16.65 4.79
N ARG A 411 14.50 16.40 5.70
CA ARG A 411 14.85 15.98 7.06
C ARG A 411 15.51 14.61 7.08
N LEU A 412 14.95 13.62 6.38
CA LEU A 412 15.49 12.27 6.35
C LEU A 412 16.93 12.27 5.84
N TYR A 413 17.23 13.07 4.82
CA TYR A 413 18.59 13.25 4.33
C TYR A 413 19.50 13.91 5.38
N GLN A 414 19.04 14.93 6.12
CA GLN A 414 19.83 15.52 7.22
C GLN A 414 20.14 14.52 8.33
N VAL A 415 19.18 13.64 8.67
CA VAL A 415 19.36 12.59 9.67
C VAL A 415 20.36 11.54 9.15
N PHE A 416 20.25 11.15 7.88
CA PHE A 416 21.21 10.27 7.22
C PHE A 416 22.64 10.84 7.24
N GLU A 417 22.83 12.13 6.95
CA GLU A 417 24.17 12.75 6.98
C GLU A 417 24.78 12.71 8.40
N GLN A 418 23.98 12.95 9.44
CA GLN A 418 24.43 12.83 10.83
C GLN A 418 24.78 11.39 11.21
N TRP A 419 23.98 10.41 10.75
CA TRP A 419 24.28 8.99 10.92
C TRP A 419 25.60 8.62 10.21
N ARG A 420 25.80 9.12 8.99
CA ARG A 420 27.02 8.89 8.20
C ARG A 420 28.27 9.43 8.90
N ASP A 421 28.16 10.63 9.47
CA ASP A 421 29.25 11.27 10.22
C ASP A 421 29.55 10.52 11.51
N LYS A 422 28.52 10.08 12.27
CA LYS A 422 28.67 9.23 13.47
C LYS A 422 29.47 7.97 13.19
N HIS A 423 29.18 7.30 12.06
CA HIS A 423 29.84 6.06 11.66
C HIS A 423 31.12 6.27 10.83
N LYS A 424 31.54 7.53 10.60
CA LYS A 424 32.74 7.90 9.83
C LYS A 424 32.77 7.24 8.44
N LEU A 425 31.62 7.14 7.78
CA LEU A 425 31.54 6.50 6.47
C LEU A 425 32.20 7.40 5.41
N ARG A 426 32.71 6.78 4.34
CA ARG A 426 33.42 7.52 3.29
C ARG A 426 32.43 8.34 2.48
N SER A 427 32.86 9.54 2.07
CA SER A 427 32.18 10.29 1.02
C SER A 427 32.24 9.45 -0.26
N VAL A 428 31.07 9.03 -0.73
CA VAL A 428 30.94 8.41 -2.05
C VAL A 428 30.73 9.55 -3.04
N ALA A 429 31.58 9.63 -4.07
CA ALA A 429 31.29 10.47 -5.23
C ALA A 429 29.92 10.04 -5.79
N PRO A 430 29.04 10.97 -6.18
CA PRO A 430 27.69 10.61 -6.63
C PRO A 430 27.77 9.57 -7.74
N LEU A 431 27.21 8.38 -7.49
CA LEU A 431 26.98 7.39 -8.55
C LEU A 431 26.08 8.07 -9.59
N ALA A 432 26.52 8.06 -10.85
CA ALA A 432 25.81 8.67 -11.95
C ALA A 432 24.35 8.19 -11.97
N ASN A 433 23.44 9.12 -12.29
CA ASN A 433 22.00 8.95 -12.34
C ASN A 433 21.56 7.60 -12.93
N LYS A 434 20.41 7.10 -12.44
CA LYS A 434 19.61 5.91 -12.82
C LYS A 434 19.37 5.64 -14.32
N ALA A 435 20.04 6.29 -15.26
CA ALA A 435 19.84 6.15 -16.69
C ALA A 435 20.52 4.92 -17.33
N GLU A 436 21.35 4.15 -16.62
CA GLU A 436 22.13 3.05 -17.23
C GLU A 436 21.72 1.63 -16.80
N LEU A 437 20.63 1.44 -16.05
CA LEU A 437 20.11 0.11 -15.70
C LEU A 437 18.78 -0.24 -16.39
N SER A 438 18.38 0.54 -17.40
CA SER A 438 17.30 0.18 -18.33
C SER A 438 17.89 -0.50 -19.57
N LEU A 439 18.19 -1.80 -19.46
CA LEU A 439 18.25 -2.76 -20.56
C LEU A 439 17.70 -4.11 -20.11
#